data_AF-A0AAJ6AZG8-F1
#
_entry.id   AF-A0AAJ6AZG8-F1
#
_cell.length_a   1.000
_cell.length_b   1.000
_cell.length_c   1.000
_cell.angle_alpha   90.00
_cell.angle_beta   90.00
_cell.angle_gamma   90.00
#
_symmetry.space_group_name_H-M   'P 1'
#
loop_
_entity.id
_entity.type
_entity.pdbx_description
1 polymer ?
#
loop_
_entity_poly.entity_id
_entity_poly.type
_entity_poly.pdbx_seq_one_letter_code
_entity_poly.pdbx_strand_id
1 'polypeptide(L)'
;MALLPENATPYEIALSKAIEPTALVESGINAMRRIKHVSPRPSMLPFLVWEYGLGELTPYVPNLYQLIDQGVRWQRLRGTVSAVAIGLGWIGYTATIEEEWTGRTWWNSFQLRFPQLPAQDDPDLERIEGITRLSVPLRSQLRRGVHYFDVDAVQLDHNRLDDTYLDFESGIAVTDAGTLWSFGRPLEFEHELTEAEGSAIGNWIAPVGNEGIKWVTLTVPWVDAHYRWAENPAALRRAVMAGWFVAKPLWMRLRAQNGAVIGFRRCRAVSAVQQQLEGPYAFGGGTYEPAASGQILFVEAMTDFDDAAGVVCTEIALIVGATMAPGVKPGRLWLGPDQLLDGEAIAVKPVSTPLRRTVREQIKFLMRY
;
A
#
# COMPACT_ATOMS: atom_id res chain seq x y z
N MET A 1 -27.82 10.14 62.79
CA MET A 1 -28.45 11.05 63.78
C MET A 1 -29.95 10.92 63.56
N ALA A 2 -30.64 10.20 64.45
CA ALA A 2 -32.06 9.89 64.27
C ALA A 2 -32.88 11.19 64.29
N LEU A 3 -33.80 11.35 63.35
CA LEU A 3 -34.72 12.49 63.24
C LEU A 3 -35.80 12.51 64.35
N LEU A 4 -35.52 11.89 65.49
CA LEU A 4 -36.45 11.79 66.62
C LEU A 4 -36.48 13.10 67.40
N PRO A 5 -37.66 13.53 67.89
CA PRO A 5 -37.76 14.70 68.76
C PRO A 5 -37.09 14.44 70.12
N GLU A 6 -36.73 15.52 70.84
CA GLU A 6 -35.99 15.43 72.11
C GLU A 6 -36.74 14.65 73.21
N ASN A 7 -38.06 14.48 73.10
CA ASN A 7 -38.91 13.76 74.03
C ASN A 7 -39.17 12.28 73.67
N ALA A 8 -38.39 11.68 72.76
CA ALA A 8 -38.58 10.31 72.32
C ALA A 8 -38.38 9.27 73.44
N THR A 9 -39.28 8.28 73.48
CA THR A 9 -39.27 7.18 74.45
C THR A 9 -38.20 6.13 74.14
N PRO A 10 -37.75 5.32 75.11
CA PRO A 10 -36.77 4.26 74.88
C PRO A 10 -37.18 3.25 73.80
N TYR A 11 -38.48 2.97 73.68
CA TYR A 11 -39.02 2.07 72.64
C TYR A 11 -38.89 2.68 71.24
N GLU A 12 -39.22 3.96 71.07
CA GLU A 12 -39.08 4.68 69.79
C GLU A 12 -37.62 4.77 69.35
N ILE A 13 -36.70 4.95 70.31
CA ILE A 13 -35.25 4.93 70.03
C ILE A 13 -34.80 3.53 69.57
N ALA A 14 -35.25 2.46 70.23
CA ALA A 14 -34.91 1.09 69.87
C ALA A 14 -35.49 0.70 68.50
N LEU A 15 -36.75 1.07 68.23
CA LEU A 15 -37.42 0.86 66.94
C LEU A 15 -36.72 1.63 65.82
N SER A 16 -36.34 2.89 66.06
CA SER A 16 -35.57 3.68 65.08
C SER A 16 -34.25 3.03 64.72
N LYS A 17 -33.53 2.46 65.70
CA LYS A 17 -32.27 1.73 65.45
C LYS A 17 -32.49 0.42 64.70
N ALA A 18 -33.61 -0.26 64.93
CA ALA A 18 -33.94 -1.51 64.24
C ALA A 18 -34.39 -1.29 62.79
N ILE A 19 -35.01 -0.14 62.49
CA ILE A 19 -35.44 0.26 61.13
C ILE A 19 -34.32 0.98 60.36
N GLU A 20 -33.29 1.49 61.05
CA GLU A 20 -32.16 2.14 60.42
C GLU A 20 -31.55 1.22 59.34
N PRO A 21 -31.26 1.74 58.13
CA PRO A 21 -30.69 0.93 57.07
C PRO A 21 -29.44 0.23 57.58
N THR A 22 -29.36 -1.08 57.38
CA THR A 22 -28.15 -1.81 57.74
C THR A 22 -26.93 -1.20 57.05
N ALA A 23 -25.77 -1.29 57.68
CA ALA A 23 -24.51 -0.79 57.10
C ALA A 23 -24.26 -1.34 55.68
N LEU A 24 -24.76 -2.55 55.37
CA LEU A 24 -24.75 -3.12 54.03
C LEU A 24 -25.56 -2.29 53.03
N VAL A 25 -26.80 -1.92 53.37
CA VAL A 25 -27.67 -1.11 52.51
C VAL A 25 -27.10 0.30 52.34
N GLU A 26 -26.64 0.92 53.43
CA GLU A 26 -26.01 2.24 53.38
C GLU A 26 -24.74 2.24 52.51
N SER A 27 -23.91 1.19 52.62
CA SER A 27 -22.74 1.01 51.74
C SER A 27 -23.13 0.87 50.26
N GLY A 28 -24.22 0.14 49.97
CA GLY A 28 -24.78 -0.01 48.64
C GLY A 28 -25.27 1.32 48.06
N ILE A 29 -25.99 2.11 48.85
CA ILE A 29 -26.47 3.44 48.47
C ILE A 29 -25.31 4.36 48.13
N ASN A 30 -24.29 4.41 48.99
CA ASN A 30 -23.11 5.22 48.76
C ASN A 30 -22.30 4.75 47.53
N ALA A 31 -22.29 3.43 47.25
CA ALA A 31 -21.66 2.87 46.07
C ALA A 31 -22.39 3.19 44.76
N MET A 32 -23.72 3.39 44.78
CA MET A 32 -24.51 3.67 43.57
C MET A 32 -24.00 4.90 42.80
N ARG A 33 -23.51 5.93 43.51
CA ARG A 33 -22.95 7.14 42.87
C ARG A 33 -21.80 6.85 41.90
N ARG A 34 -21.03 5.78 42.14
CA ARG A 34 -19.83 5.42 41.36
C ARG A 34 -20.06 4.25 40.40
N ILE A 35 -21.28 3.74 40.31
CA ILE A 35 -21.61 2.50 39.60
C ILE A 35 -21.26 2.55 38.11
N LYS A 36 -21.32 3.74 37.48
CA LYS A 36 -20.99 3.93 36.06
C LYS A 36 -19.50 4.10 35.78
N HIS A 37 -18.72 4.57 36.76
CA HIS A 37 -17.35 5.06 36.52
C HIS A 37 -16.25 4.13 37.03
N VAL A 38 -16.47 3.40 38.13
CA VAL A 38 -15.38 2.66 38.80
C VAL A 38 -15.39 1.17 38.45
N SER A 39 -16.58 0.57 38.34
CA SER A 39 -16.72 -0.84 37.97
C SER A 39 -18.14 -1.11 37.45
N PRO A 40 -18.44 -0.71 36.21
CA PRO A 40 -19.75 -0.99 35.63
C PRO A 40 -19.92 -2.51 35.46
N ARG A 41 -21.06 -3.03 35.91
CA ARG A 41 -21.40 -4.45 35.77
C ARG A 41 -21.56 -4.79 34.28
N PRO A 42 -21.17 -5.99 33.82
CA PRO A 42 -21.31 -6.38 32.42
C PRO A 42 -22.74 -6.20 31.86
N SER A 43 -23.75 -6.49 32.68
CA SER A 43 -25.17 -6.32 32.31
C SER A 43 -25.59 -4.87 32.05
N MET A 44 -24.82 -3.89 32.55
CA MET A 44 -25.08 -2.47 32.35
C MET A 44 -24.39 -1.90 31.09
N LEU A 45 -23.37 -2.58 30.55
CA LEU A 45 -22.56 -2.03 29.46
C LEU A 45 -23.37 -1.67 28.21
N PRO A 46 -24.32 -2.50 27.73
CA PRO A 46 -25.13 -2.12 26.57
C PRO A 46 -25.94 -0.84 26.80
N PHE A 47 -26.47 -0.66 28.01
CA PHE A 47 -27.21 0.54 28.38
C PHE A 47 -26.30 1.77 28.48
N LEU A 48 -25.06 1.62 28.95
CA LEU A 48 -24.07 2.70 28.97
C LEU A 48 -23.61 3.09 27.57
N VAL A 49 -23.42 2.11 26.67
CA VAL A 49 -23.11 2.37 25.25
C VAL A 49 -24.24 3.15 24.60
N TRP A 50 -25.49 2.79 24.87
CA TRP A 50 -26.66 3.53 24.39
C TRP A 50 -26.74 4.93 25.01
N GLU A 51 -26.60 5.04 26.33
CA GLU A 51 -26.62 6.32 27.07
C GLU A 51 -25.58 7.31 26.55
N TYR A 52 -24.37 6.83 26.23
CA TYR A 52 -23.30 7.65 25.68
C TYR A 52 -23.32 7.77 24.15
N GLY A 53 -24.28 7.15 23.45
CA GLY A 53 -24.37 7.23 21.98
C GLY A 53 -23.14 6.63 21.27
N LEU A 54 -22.56 5.57 21.83
CA LEU A 54 -21.34 4.91 21.31
C LEU A 54 -21.66 3.72 20.38
N GLY A 55 -22.93 3.52 20.02
CA GLY A 55 -23.37 2.38 19.23
C GLY A 55 -22.64 2.25 17.88
N GLU A 56 -22.43 3.36 17.18
CA GLU A 56 -21.72 3.40 15.89
C GLU A 56 -20.26 2.96 15.98
N LEU A 57 -19.65 3.01 17.17
CA LEU A 57 -18.26 2.64 17.38
C LEU A 57 -18.05 1.17 17.74
N THR A 58 -19.13 0.44 18.02
CA THR A 58 -19.08 -0.98 18.39
C THR A 58 -18.39 -1.89 17.36
N PRO A 59 -18.43 -1.63 16.03
CA PRO A 59 -17.69 -2.43 15.06
C PRO A 59 -16.16 -2.28 15.15
N TYR A 60 -15.66 -1.16 15.69
CA TYR A 60 -14.23 -0.84 15.73
C TYR A 60 -13.59 -1.19 17.08
N VAL A 61 -14.36 -1.15 18.18
CA VAL A 61 -13.88 -1.45 19.52
C VAL A 61 -14.71 -2.59 20.13
N PRO A 62 -14.29 -3.86 19.98
CA PRO A 62 -15.07 -5.00 20.43
C PRO A 62 -15.26 -5.07 21.95
N ASN A 63 -14.29 -4.57 22.73
CA ASN A 63 -14.37 -4.58 24.17
C ASN A 63 -15.17 -3.37 24.69
N LEU A 64 -16.38 -3.62 25.18
CA LEU A 64 -17.29 -2.57 25.65
C LEU A 64 -16.72 -1.74 26.82
N TYR A 65 -15.87 -2.32 27.67
CA TYR A 65 -15.21 -1.56 28.73
C TYR A 65 -14.22 -0.52 28.15
N GLN A 66 -13.46 -0.92 27.14
CA GLN A 66 -12.55 -0.01 26.43
C GLN A 66 -13.33 1.03 25.63
N LEU A 67 -14.43 0.62 24.98
CA LEU A 67 -15.30 1.52 24.23
C LEU A 67 -15.86 2.63 25.11
N ILE A 68 -16.32 2.33 26.33
CA ILE A 68 -16.86 3.34 27.23
C ILE A 68 -15.77 4.32 27.71
N ASP A 69 -14.57 3.84 28.04
CA ASP A 69 -13.47 4.73 28.48
C ASP A 69 -12.92 5.60 27.34
N GLN A 70 -12.67 5.00 26.18
CA GLN A 70 -12.01 5.68 25.06
C GLN A 70 -13.01 6.41 24.17
N GLY A 71 -14.19 5.85 23.94
CA GLY A 71 -15.22 6.41 23.07
C GLY A 71 -15.73 7.77 23.57
N VAL A 72 -15.91 7.93 24.89
CA VAL A 72 -16.30 9.24 25.48
C VAL A 72 -15.19 10.29 25.26
N ARG A 73 -13.92 9.90 25.35
CA ARG A 73 -12.80 10.82 25.08
C ARG A 73 -12.74 11.20 23.60
N TRP A 74 -12.92 10.22 22.72
CA TRP A 74 -12.97 10.44 21.28
C TRP A 74 -14.13 11.37 20.88
N GLN A 75 -15.33 11.21 21.45
CA GLN A 75 -16.47 12.09 21.18
C GLN A 75 -16.18 13.56 21.49
N ARG A 76 -15.38 13.84 22.55
CA ARG A 76 -14.97 15.21 22.90
C ARG A 76 -13.99 15.82 21.91
N LEU A 77 -13.27 14.99 21.16
CA LEU A 77 -12.27 15.39 20.17
C LEU A 77 -12.81 15.29 18.73
N ARG A 78 -14.04 14.80 18.54
CA ARG A 78 -14.64 14.59 17.21
C ARG A 78 -14.61 15.89 16.40
N GLY A 79 -14.24 15.77 15.13
CA GLY A 79 -14.03 16.89 14.23
C GLY A 79 -12.59 17.39 14.17
N THR A 80 -11.67 16.78 14.91
CA THR A 80 -10.23 17.11 14.88
C THR A 80 -9.41 15.98 14.27
N VAL A 81 -8.18 16.30 13.81
CA VAL A 81 -7.20 15.32 13.33
C VAL A 81 -6.92 14.26 14.41
N SER A 82 -6.92 14.64 15.69
CA SER A 82 -6.71 13.72 16.81
C SER A 82 -7.79 12.65 16.92
N ALA A 83 -9.05 12.95 16.56
CA ALA A 83 -10.12 11.95 16.56
C ALA A 83 -9.88 10.88 15.49
N VAL A 84 -9.41 11.28 14.31
CA VAL A 84 -9.03 10.35 13.24
C VAL A 84 -7.87 9.46 13.69
N ALA A 85 -6.83 10.05 14.30
CA ALA A 85 -5.68 9.30 14.81
C ALA A 85 -6.08 8.26 15.88
N ILE A 86 -6.92 8.64 16.84
CA ILE A 86 -7.44 7.73 17.87
C ILE A 86 -8.28 6.61 17.23
N GLY A 87 -9.18 6.98 16.30
CA GLY A 87 -10.08 6.05 15.62
C GLY A 87 -9.33 5.01 14.78
N LEU A 88 -8.35 5.45 13.98
CA LEU A 88 -7.48 4.55 13.22
C LEU A 88 -6.67 3.65 14.16
N GLY A 89 -6.23 4.18 15.30
CA GLY A 89 -5.51 3.41 16.33
C GLY A 89 -6.32 2.23 16.88
N TRP A 90 -7.65 2.33 16.98
CA TRP A 90 -8.50 1.22 17.42
C TRP A 90 -8.48 0.03 16.47
N ILE A 91 -8.34 0.29 15.17
CA ILE A 91 -8.26 -0.73 14.13
C ILE A 91 -6.80 -1.09 13.76
N GLY A 92 -5.82 -0.58 14.51
CA GLY A 92 -4.40 -0.91 14.32
C GLY A 92 -3.71 -0.15 13.18
N TYR A 93 -4.30 0.94 12.70
CA TYR A 93 -3.76 1.75 11.61
C TYR A 93 -3.32 3.14 12.07
N THR A 94 -2.38 3.71 11.33
CA THR A 94 -1.92 5.10 11.49
C THR A 94 -1.88 5.75 10.12
N ALA A 95 -2.32 7.00 10.02
CA ALA A 95 -2.20 7.78 8.79
C ALA A 95 -2.01 9.26 9.14
N THR A 96 -1.36 10.00 8.24
CA THR A 96 -1.30 11.46 8.28
C THR A 96 -2.38 12.03 7.37
N ILE A 97 -3.05 13.08 7.83
CA ILE A 97 -4.04 13.81 7.02
C ILE A 97 -3.31 14.85 6.18
N GLU A 98 -3.62 14.88 4.89
CA GLU A 98 -3.19 15.92 3.98
C GLU A 98 -4.43 16.62 3.43
N GLU A 99 -4.56 17.90 3.74
CA GLU A 99 -5.67 18.74 3.30
C GLU A 99 -5.45 19.19 1.87
N GLU A 100 -6.54 19.32 1.13
CA GLU A 100 -6.47 19.82 -0.23
C GLU A 100 -6.21 21.34 -0.25
N TRP A 101 -5.57 21.80 -1.33
CA TRP A 101 -5.37 23.23 -1.53
C TRP A 101 -6.71 23.98 -1.64
N THR A 102 -6.80 25.13 -0.96
CA THR A 102 -8.03 25.93 -0.86
C THR A 102 -8.48 26.56 -2.17
N GLY A 103 -7.61 26.59 -3.19
CA GLY A 103 -7.94 27.08 -4.53
C GLY A 103 -8.74 26.09 -5.39
N ARG A 104 -8.88 24.82 -4.97
CA ARG A 104 -9.68 23.83 -5.70
C ARG A 104 -11.17 23.94 -5.40
N THR A 105 -12.02 23.54 -6.35
CA THR A 105 -13.48 23.47 -6.17
C THR A 105 -13.89 22.58 -4.98
N TRP A 106 -13.07 21.57 -4.69
CA TRP A 106 -13.28 20.57 -3.64
C TRP A 106 -12.28 20.75 -2.48
N TRP A 107 -12.03 22.02 -2.13
CA TRP A 107 -11.16 22.48 -1.04
C TRP A 107 -11.44 21.86 0.34
N ASN A 108 -12.64 21.33 0.56
CA ASN A 108 -13.07 20.72 1.81
C ASN A 108 -12.70 19.23 1.92
N SER A 109 -12.01 18.68 0.92
CA SER A 109 -11.56 17.29 0.95
C SER A 109 -10.18 17.13 1.60
N PHE A 110 -9.87 15.90 1.95
CA PHE A 110 -8.54 15.51 2.41
C PHE A 110 -8.21 14.08 1.97
N GLN A 111 -6.93 13.75 2.02
CA GLN A 111 -6.43 12.41 1.81
C GLN A 111 -5.71 11.87 3.06
N LEU A 112 -5.68 10.54 3.18
CA LEU A 112 -4.93 9.83 4.20
C LEU A 112 -3.65 9.28 3.59
N ARG A 113 -2.49 9.67 4.10
CA ARG A 113 -1.22 9.05 3.74
C ARG A 113 -0.83 8.02 4.79
N PHE A 114 -0.72 6.77 4.36
CA PHE A 114 -0.34 5.67 5.22
C PHE A 114 1.19 5.46 5.18
N PRO A 115 1.85 5.36 6.34
CA PRO A 115 3.27 5.03 6.40
C PRO A 115 3.52 3.56 6.01
N GLN A 116 2.51 2.71 6.15
CA GLN A 116 2.56 1.29 5.83
C GLN A 116 1.32 0.89 5.06
N LEU A 117 1.50 -0.06 4.14
CA LEU A 117 0.42 -0.61 3.36
C LEU A 117 -0.61 -1.31 4.28
N PRO A 118 -1.92 -1.00 4.17
CA PRO A 118 -2.95 -1.74 4.91
C PRO A 118 -2.90 -3.23 4.63
N ALA A 119 -3.17 -4.05 5.66
CA ALA A 119 -2.94 -5.49 5.63
C ALA A 119 -3.85 -6.19 4.62
N GLN A 120 -5.12 -5.82 4.58
CA GLN A 120 -6.12 -6.35 3.64
C GLN A 120 -6.94 -5.21 3.01
N ASP A 121 -7.65 -5.52 1.93
CA ASP A 121 -8.60 -4.58 1.34
C ASP A 121 -9.96 -4.67 2.06
N ASP A 122 -10.45 -5.90 2.25
CA ASP A 122 -11.69 -6.22 2.98
C ASP A 122 -11.34 -6.96 4.29
N PRO A 123 -11.85 -6.56 5.47
CA PRO A 123 -12.77 -5.43 5.75
C PRO A 123 -12.06 -4.12 6.14
N ASP A 124 -10.73 -4.07 6.01
CA ASP A 124 -9.94 -2.98 6.60
C ASP A 124 -10.24 -1.62 5.97
N LEU A 125 -10.39 -1.53 4.65
CA LEU A 125 -10.63 -0.26 3.97
C LEU A 125 -12.01 0.33 4.31
N GLU A 126 -13.04 -0.50 4.38
CA GLU A 126 -14.37 -0.09 4.83
C GLU A 126 -14.33 0.39 6.29
N ARG A 127 -13.57 -0.29 7.14
CA ARG A 127 -13.40 0.12 8.54
C ARG A 127 -12.66 1.45 8.66
N ILE A 128 -11.58 1.64 7.88
CA ILE A 128 -10.82 2.88 7.83
C ILE A 128 -11.71 4.04 7.36
N GLU A 129 -12.48 3.85 6.28
CA GLU A 129 -13.45 4.84 5.81
C GLU A 129 -14.50 5.18 6.86
N GLY A 130 -15.12 4.16 7.45
CA GLY A 130 -16.19 4.32 8.42
C GLY A 130 -15.72 5.10 9.65
N ILE A 131 -14.61 4.70 10.28
CA ILE A 131 -14.12 5.40 11.47
C ILE A 131 -13.62 6.82 11.14
N THR A 132 -13.03 7.01 9.96
CA THR A 132 -12.57 8.33 9.54
C THR A 132 -13.74 9.28 9.31
N ARG A 133 -14.79 8.83 8.60
CA ARG A 133 -16.02 9.61 8.35
C ARG A 133 -16.76 9.97 9.64
N LEU A 134 -16.77 9.06 10.63
CA LEU A 134 -17.31 9.34 11.96
C LEU A 134 -16.47 10.36 12.73
N SER A 135 -15.17 10.43 12.46
CA SER A 135 -14.23 11.28 13.20
C SER A 135 -14.17 12.71 12.66
N VAL A 136 -14.45 12.94 11.38
CA VAL A 136 -14.34 14.26 10.74
C VAL A 136 -15.65 15.07 10.79
N PRO A 137 -15.59 16.40 10.63
CA PRO A 137 -16.81 17.21 10.47
C PRO A 137 -17.56 16.82 9.19
N LEU A 138 -18.89 16.96 9.18
CA LEU A 138 -19.74 16.60 8.04
C LEU A 138 -19.32 17.28 6.71
N ARG A 139 -18.75 18.49 6.79
CA ARG A 139 -18.28 19.22 5.60
C ARG A 139 -17.01 18.63 5.01
N SER A 140 -16.20 17.91 5.80
CA SER A 140 -14.90 17.41 5.38
C SER A 140 -15.06 16.04 4.73
N GLN A 141 -14.53 15.87 3.52
CA GLN A 141 -14.73 14.66 2.75
C GLN A 141 -13.43 13.86 2.60
N LEU A 142 -13.45 12.60 3.03
CA LEU A 142 -12.36 11.66 2.76
C LEU A 142 -12.42 11.27 1.28
N ARG A 143 -11.48 11.81 0.51
CA ARG A 143 -11.40 11.56 -0.94
C ARG A 143 -10.57 10.32 -1.25
N ARG A 144 -9.40 10.19 -0.62
CA ARG A 144 -8.40 9.20 -1.02
C ARG A 144 -7.56 8.68 0.15
N GLY A 145 -7.13 7.43 0.06
CA GLY A 145 -6.06 6.87 0.87
C GLY A 145 -4.88 6.43 0.01
N VAL A 146 -3.67 6.77 0.45
CA VAL A 146 -2.46 6.65 -0.36
C VAL A 146 -1.34 5.98 0.42
N HIS A 147 -0.63 5.07 -0.24
CA HIS A 147 0.64 4.51 0.25
C HIS A 147 1.57 4.26 -0.93
N TYR A 148 2.78 4.80 -0.87
CA TYR A 148 3.85 4.63 -1.87
C TYR A 148 3.54 5.19 -3.28
N PHE A 149 2.43 4.79 -3.91
CA PHE A 149 2.02 5.25 -5.23
C PHE A 149 1.06 6.44 -5.12
N ASP A 150 1.60 7.65 -5.27
CA ASP A 150 0.84 8.89 -5.22
C ASP A 150 1.03 9.68 -6.50
N VAL A 151 0.03 9.62 -7.38
CA VAL A 151 -0.06 10.48 -8.56
C VAL A 151 -1.35 11.29 -8.43
N ASP A 152 -1.19 12.60 -8.34
CA ASP A 152 -2.31 13.56 -8.25
C ASP A 152 -2.77 14.01 -9.64
N ALA A 153 -3.95 14.61 -9.69
CA ALA A 153 -4.41 15.33 -10.86
C ALA A 153 -3.57 16.60 -11.09
N VAL A 154 -3.37 16.96 -12.35
CA VAL A 154 -2.59 18.12 -12.74
C VAL A 154 -3.21 19.39 -12.17
N GLN A 155 -2.34 20.28 -11.73
CA GLN A 155 -2.70 21.63 -11.34
C GLN A 155 -1.92 22.55 -12.27
N LEU A 156 -2.59 23.18 -13.23
CA LEU A 156 -1.95 23.89 -14.34
C LEU A 156 -0.95 24.97 -13.90
N ASP A 157 -1.10 25.52 -12.68
CA ASP A 157 -0.22 26.55 -12.10
C ASP A 157 0.64 26.04 -10.93
N HIS A 158 0.61 24.75 -10.59
CA HIS A 158 1.26 24.23 -9.38
C HIS A 158 2.11 22.98 -9.61
N ASN A 159 1.72 22.11 -10.56
CA ASN A 159 2.35 20.82 -10.76
C ASN A 159 3.10 20.76 -12.10
N ARG A 160 4.15 19.95 -12.14
CA ARG A 160 4.77 19.54 -13.41
C ARG A 160 3.87 18.51 -14.08
N LEU A 161 3.68 18.65 -15.38
CA LEU A 161 2.83 17.74 -16.18
C LEU A 161 3.35 16.30 -16.17
N ASP A 162 4.66 16.09 -16.02
CA ASP A 162 5.28 14.77 -16.11
C ASP A 162 4.96 13.84 -14.93
N ASP A 163 4.54 14.38 -13.78
CA ASP A 163 4.28 13.64 -12.55
C ASP A 163 2.79 13.59 -12.16
N THR A 164 1.91 14.01 -13.07
CA THR A 164 0.47 14.15 -12.78
C THR A 164 -0.40 13.61 -13.90
N TYR A 165 -1.65 13.28 -13.56
CA TYR A 165 -2.67 12.89 -14.54
C TYR A 165 -3.51 14.10 -14.93
N LEU A 166 -3.92 14.21 -16.20
CA LEU A 166 -4.62 15.41 -16.68
C LEU A 166 -6.00 15.61 -16.06
N ASP A 167 -6.76 14.54 -15.88
CA ASP A 167 -8.17 14.63 -15.47
C ASP A 167 -8.46 13.98 -14.11
N PHE A 168 -7.80 12.86 -13.83
CA PHE A 168 -8.11 12.00 -12.68
C PHE A 168 -6.92 11.86 -11.76
N GLU A 169 -7.15 11.27 -10.60
CA GLU A 169 -6.10 10.95 -9.65
C GLU A 169 -5.82 9.45 -9.70
N SER A 170 -4.64 9.04 -9.25
CA SER A 170 -4.39 7.61 -9.05
C SER A 170 -5.29 7.04 -7.96
N GLY A 171 -5.78 5.82 -8.21
CA GLY A 171 -6.51 4.99 -7.26
C GLY A 171 -7.71 4.30 -7.89
N ILE A 172 -8.32 3.41 -7.13
CA ILE A 172 -9.57 2.74 -7.48
C ILE A 172 -10.53 2.79 -6.30
N ALA A 173 -11.82 3.00 -6.58
CA ALA A 173 -12.88 2.87 -5.58
C ALA A 173 -13.34 1.41 -5.51
N VAL A 174 -13.12 0.77 -4.36
CA VAL A 174 -13.50 -0.65 -4.15
C VAL A 174 -14.67 -0.78 -3.17
N THR A 175 -14.87 0.23 -2.31
CA THR A 175 -15.92 0.31 -1.31
C THR A 175 -17.12 1.10 -1.84
N ASP A 176 -18.31 0.84 -1.28
CA ASP A 176 -19.54 1.58 -1.61
C ASP A 176 -19.46 3.07 -1.26
N ALA A 177 -18.56 3.44 -0.34
CA ALA A 177 -18.36 4.82 0.07
C ALA A 177 -17.70 5.68 -1.01
N GLY A 178 -17.08 5.06 -2.03
CA GLY A 178 -16.48 5.74 -3.18
C GLY A 178 -15.14 6.42 -2.89
N THR A 179 -14.48 6.10 -1.78
CA THR A 179 -13.14 6.62 -1.49
C THR A 179 -12.10 5.92 -2.39
N LEU A 180 -11.19 6.70 -2.96
CA LEU A 180 -10.13 6.18 -3.83
C LEU A 180 -9.01 5.57 -3.00
N TRP A 181 -8.54 4.39 -3.39
CA TRP A 181 -7.39 3.74 -2.78
C TRP A 181 -6.27 3.61 -3.78
N SER A 182 -5.14 4.26 -3.48
CA SER A 182 -3.97 4.27 -4.34
C SER A 182 -2.76 3.75 -3.57
N PHE A 183 -2.54 2.44 -3.66
CA PHE A 183 -1.42 1.81 -3.01
C PHE A 183 -0.39 1.31 -4.01
N GLY A 184 0.87 1.42 -3.63
CA GLY A 184 2.00 0.84 -4.33
C GLY A 184 2.78 -0.09 -3.41
N ARG A 185 3.37 -1.13 -4.00
CA ARG A 185 4.33 -1.99 -3.32
C ARG A 185 5.53 -2.26 -4.23
N PRO A 186 6.75 -1.83 -3.84
CA PRO A 186 7.94 -2.15 -4.61
C PRO A 186 8.41 -3.57 -4.32
N LEU A 187 8.75 -4.31 -5.39
CA LEU A 187 9.44 -5.59 -5.35
C LEU A 187 10.73 -5.44 -6.15
N GLU A 188 11.87 -5.57 -5.48
CA GLU A 188 13.18 -5.28 -6.07
C GLU A 188 14.03 -6.56 -6.08
N PHE A 189 14.50 -6.96 -7.26
CA PHE A 189 15.30 -8.15 -7.47
C PHE A 189 16.61 -7.84 -8.15
N GLU A 190 17.71 -8.27 -7.53
CA GLU A 190 19.01 -8.31 -8.19
C GLU A 190 19.19 -9.66 -8.88
N HIS A 191 19.68 -9.64 -10.11
CA HIS A 191 19.92 -10.85 -10.90
C HIS A 191 21.22 -10.77 -11.67
N GLU A 192 22.01 -11.83 -11.62
CA GLU A 192 23.18 -12.00 -12.47
C GLU A 192 22.79 -12.92 -13.63
N LEU A 193 22.91 -12.43 -14.86
CA LEU A 193 22.54 -13.19 -16.05
C LEU A 193 23.49 -14.37 -16.21
N THR A 194 22.93 -15.57 -16.18
CA THR A 194 23.71 -16.80 -16.37
C THR A 194 23.99 -17.06 -17.85
N GLU A 195 25.02 -17.87 -18.13
CA GLU A 195 25.35 -18.30 -19.50
C GLU A 195 24.17 -18.99 -20.18
N ALA A 196 23.48 -19.89 -19.47
CA ALA A 196 22.33 -20.60 -20.00
C ALA A 196 21.19 -19.64 -20.41
N GLU A 197 20.86 -18.67 -19.56
CA GLU A 197 19.84 -17.65 -19.85
C GLU A 197 20.27 -16.76 -21.02
N GLY A 198 21.52 -16.28 -21.01
CA GLY A 198 22.06 -15.43 -22.06
C GLY A 198 22.12 -16.13 -23.41
N SER A 199 22.49 -17.41 -23.44
CA SER A 199 22.55 -18.21 -24.67
C SER A 199 21.15 -18.50 -25.20
N ALA A 200 20.17 -18.78 -24.34
CA ALA A 200 18.77 -19.00 -24.73
C ALA A 200 18.17 -17.79 -25.46
N ILE A 201 18.46 -16.57 -24.97
CA ILE A 201 17.98 -15.33 -25.59
C ILE A 201 18.88 -14.81 -26.73
N GLY A 202 20.03 -15.44 -26.97
CA GLY A 202 21.01 -15.01 -27.97
C GLY A 202 21.76 -13.71 -27.62
N ASN A 203 21.92 -13.40 -26.33
CA ASN A 203 22.64 -12.22 -25.81
C ASN A 203 23.91 -12.59 -25.02
N TRP A 204 24.34 -13.85 -25.03
CA TRP A 204 25.54 -14.25 -24.29
C TRP A 204 26.82 -13.90 -25.04
N ILE A 205 27.68 -13.15 -24.36
CA ILE A 205 29.07 -12.92 -24.76
C ILE A 205 29.93 -13.56 -23.68
N ALA A 206 30.87 -14.43 -24.07
CA ALA A 206 31.79 -15.05 -23.11
C ALA A 206 32.64 -13.97 -22.41
N PRO A 207 32.98 -14.14 -21.12
CA PRO A 207 33.90 -13.24 -20.43
C PRO A 207 35.21 -13.11 -21.19
N VAL A 208 35.60 -11.88 -21.49
CA VAL A 208 36.87 -11.56 -22.17
C VAL A 208 37.95 -11.30 -21.13
N GLY A 209 39.11 -11.94 -21.29
CA GLY A 209 40.33 -11.60 -20.57
C GLY A 209 41.00 -10.34 -21.15
N ASN A 210 42.33 -10.30 -21.19
CA ASN A 210 43.07 -9.21 -21.85
C ASN A 210 42.94 -9.21 -23.39
N GLU A 211 42.45 -10.30 -23.97
CA GLU A 211 42.10 -10.38 -25.38
C GLU A 211 40.74 -9.71 -25.57
N GLY A 212 40.71 -8.53 -26.19
CA GLY A 212 39.49 -7.76 -26.39
C GLY A 212 38.36 -8.50 -27.10
N ILE A 213 37.17 -7.90 -27.13
CA ILE A 213 35.98 -8.50 -27.75
C ILE A 213 36.19 -8.65 -29.26
N LYS A 214 36.08 -9.88 -29.76
CA LYS A 214 36.23 -10.18 -31.20
C LYS A 214 34.97 -9.76 -31.94
N TRP A 215 35.13 -9.05 -33.05
CA TRP A 215 34.03 -8.57 -33.90
C TRP A 215 33.01 -9.65 -34.28
N VAL A 216 33.47 -10.88 -34.54
CA VAL A 216 32.59 -12.00 -34.95
C VAL A 216 31.62 -12.45 -33.86
N THR A 217 31.85 -12.07 -32.61
CA THR A 217 31.01 -12.46 -31.46
C THR A 217 29.88 -11.48 -31.17
N LEU A 218 29.84 -10.33 -31.85
CA LEU A 218 28.82 -9.30 -31.63
C LEU A 218 27.61 -9.54 -32.54
N THR A 219 26.45 -9.82 -31.95
CA THR A 219 25.18 -10.04 -32.66
C THR A 219 24.32 -8.77 -32.74
N VAL A 220 24.95 -7.59 -32.65
CA VAL A 220 24.28 -6.28 -32.75
C VAL A 220 24.44 -5.72 -34.17
N PRO A 221 23.37 -5.23 -34.83
CA PRO A 221 23.47 -4.60 -36.14
C PRO A 221 24.44 -3.41 -36.10
N TRP A 222 25.29 -3.27 -37.13
CA TRP A 222 26.36 -2.25 -37.16
C TRP A 222 25.84 -0.81 -37.01
N VAL A 223 24.62 -0.55 -37.45
CA VAL A 223 23.98 0.78 -37.38
C VAL A 223 23.65 1.20 -35.95
N ASP A 224 23.49 0.23 -35.04
CA ASP A 224 23.08 0.44 -33.64
C ASP A 224 24.28 0.37 -32.66
N ALA A 225 25.50 0.15 -33.16
CA ALA A 225 26.72 0.02 -32.38
C ALA A 225 27.27 1.39 -31.90
N HIS A 226 26.49 2.10 -31.07
CA HIS A 226 26.85 3.42 -30.54
C HIS A 226 27.75 3.39 -29.28
N TYR A 227 28.45 2.28 -29.02
CA TYR A 227 29.33 2.19 -27.86
C TYR A 227 30.66 2.91 -28.11
N ARG A 228 31.09 3.73 -27.14
CA ARG A 228 32.45 4.26 -27.13
C ARG A 228 33.40 3.08 -26.94
N TRP A 229 34.50 3.04 -27.67
CA TRP A 229 35.59 2.10 -27.39
C TRP A 229 36.03 2.31 -25.94
N ALA A 230 35.60 1.42 -25.06
CA ALA A 230 36.01 1.46 -23.67
C ALA A 230 37.42 0.90 -23.58
N GLU A 231 38.28 1.53 -22.79
CA GLU A 231 39.64 1.05 -22.53
C GLU A 231 39.65 -0.36 -21.91
N ASN A 232 38.54 -0.78 -21.28
CA ASN A 232 38.37 -2.08 -20.65
C ASN A 232 37.38 -2.99 -21.42
N PRO A 233 37.86 -4.12 -22.01
CA PRO A 233 37.02 -5.11 -22.70
C PRO A 233 35.87 -5.67 -21.85
N ALA A 234 36.05 -5.87 -20.55
CA ALA A 234 35.02 -6.37 -19.66
C ALA A 234 33.91 -5.34 -19.41
N ALA A 235 34.24 -4.04 -19.37
CA ALA A 235 33.25 -2.97 -19.31
C ALA A 235 32.45 -2.88 -20.62
N LEU A 236 33.13 -3.01 -21.76
CA LEU A 236 32.49 -3.01 -23.07
C LEU A 236 31.51 -4.18 -23.23
N ARG A 237 31.90 -5.38 -22.79
CA ARG A 237 31.04 -6.59 -22.82
C ARG A 237 29.72 -6.33 -22.12
N ARG A 238 29.79 -5.83 -20.88
CA ARG A 238 28.60 -5.55 -20.06
C ARG A 238 27.71 -4.48 -20.69
N ALA A 239 28.32 -3.43 -21.25
CA ALA A 239 27.57 -2.37 -21.93
C ALA A 239 26.83 -2.89 -23.18
N VAL A 240 27.46 -3.74 -23.99
CA VAL A 240 26.82 -4.36 -25.16
C VAL A 240 25.66 -5.26 -24.74
N MET A 241 25.88 -6.13 -23.75
CA MET A 241 24.84 -7.04 -23.25
C MET A 241 23.66 -6.28 -22.63
N ALA A 242 23.91 -5.18 -21.93
CA ALA A 242 22.88 -4.30 -21.40
C ALA A 242 22.11 -3.57 -22.52
N GLY A 243 22.82 -3.01 -23.50
CA GLY A 243 22.24 -2.26 -24.60
C GLY A 243 21.31 -3.10 -25.50
N TRP A 244 21.59 -4.40 -25.64
CA TRP A 244 20.78 -5.32 -26.44
C TRP A 244 19.29 -5.37 -26.04
N PHE A 245 18.98 -5.14 -24.76
CA PHE A 245 17.61 -5.15 -24.25
C PHE A 245 16.81 -3.89 -24.55
N VAL A 246 17.47 -2.74 -24.70
CA VAL A 246 16.82 -1.40 -24.74
C VAL A 246 15.85 -1.28 -25.92
N ALA A 247 16.17 -1.88 -27.06
CA ALA A 247 15.33 -1.84 -28.26
C ALA A 247 14.22 -2.91 -28.28
N LYS A 248 14.13 -3.78 -27.26
CA LYS A 248 13.26 -4.97 -27.30
C LYS A 248 12.08 -4.85 -26.34
N PRO A 249 10.89 -5.35 -26.75
CA PRO A 249 9.78 -5.47 -25.82
C PRO A 249 10.05 -6.60 -24.83
N LEU A 250 10.04 -6.23 -23.55
CA LEU A 250 10.10 -7.13 -22.40
C LEU A 250 8.75 -7.17 -21.70
N TRP A 251 8.41 -8.36 -21.21
CA TRP A 251 7.18 -8.61 -20.45
C TRP A 251 7.52 -9.26 -19.12
N MET A 252 6.80 -8.88 -18.08
CA MET A 252 6.87 -9.50 -16.77
C MET A 252 5.78 -10.56 -16.67
N ARG A 253 6.15 -11.82 -16.50
CA ARG A 253 5.21 -12.92 -16.25
C ARG A 253 4.98 -13.07 -14.76
N LEU A 254 3.71 -13.18 -14.38
CA LEU A 254 3.30 -13.51 -13.01
C LEU A 254 2.64 -14.89 -13.02
N ARG A 255 3.00 -15.75 -12.06
CA ARG A 255 2.44 -17.10 -11.91
C ARG A 255 1.90 -17.34 -10.50
N ALA A 256 0.85 -18.13 -10.44
CA ALA A 256 0.24 -18.60 -9.20
C ALA A 256 0.87 -19.91 -8.72
N GLN A 257 0.51 -20.33 -7.50
CA GLN A 257 1.06 -21.53 -6.83
C GLN A 257 0.87 -22.83 -7.61
N ASN A 258 -0.21 -22.93 -8.41
CA ASN A 258 -0.49 -24.08 -9.27
C ASN A 258 0.30 -24.08 -10.59
N GLY A 259 1.22 -23.13 -10.78
CA GLY A 259 1.98 -22.95 -12.02
C GLY A 259 1.21 -22.25 -13.14
N ALA A 260 -0.07 -21.91 -12.93
CA ALA A 260 -0.85 -21.17 -13.90
C ALA A 260 -0.34 -19.74 -14.04
N VAL A 261 -0.31 -19.25 -15.28
CA VAL A 261 0.02 -17.85 -15.58
C VAL A 261 -1.16 -16.99 -15.14
N ILE A 262 -0.87 -15.97 -14.34
CA ILE A 262 -1.84 -14.94 -13.92
C ILE A 262 -2.01 -13.93 -15.06
N GLY A 263 -0.88 -13.48 -15.61
CA GLY A 263 -0.85 -12.58 -16.76
C GLY A 263 0.57 -12.08 -17.04
N PHE A 264 0.67 -11.23 -18.06
CA PHE A 264 1.90 -10.59 -18.48
C PHE A 264 1.76 -9.07 -18.46
N ARG A 265 2.68 -8.38 -17.81
CA ARG A 265 2.73 -6.92 -17.78
C ARG A 265 3.88 -6.40 -18.63
N ARG A 266 3.62 -5.45 -19.53
CA ARG A 266 4.67 -4.79 -20.33
C ARG A 266 5.63 -4.04 -19.40
N CYS A 267 6.93 -4.23 -19.57
CA CYS A 267 7.93 -3.42 -18.87
C CYS A 267 7.89 -1.99 -19.41
N ARG A 268 7.71 -1.02 -18.50
CA ARG A 268 7.61 0.41 -18.82
C ARG A 268 8.97 1.09 -18.97
N ALA A 269 9.98 0.59 -18.25
CA ALA A 269 11.35 1.05 -18.36
C ALA A 269 12.26 -0.14 -18.64
N VAL A 270 13.10 0.00 -19.67
CA VAL A 270 14.12 -0.97 -20.06
C VAL A 270 15.33 -0.16 -20.52
N SER A 271 16.30 0.01 -19.63
CA SER A 271 17.40 0.95 -19.86
C SER A 271 18.72 0.33 -19.42
N ALA A 272 19.76 0.49 -20.24
CA ALA A 272 21.13 0.31 -19.78
C ALA A 272 21.47 1.50 -18.87
N VAL A 273 21.91 1.22 -17.64
CA VAL A 273 22.10 2.22 -16.60
C VAL A 273 23.50 2.16 -15.98
N GLN A 274 23.85 3.26 -15.35
CA GLN A 274 25.00 3.39 -14.45
C GLN A 274 24.54 4.00 -13.13
N GLN A 275 25.20 3.66 -12.03
CA GLN A 275 24.88 4.23 -10.73
C GLN A 275 25.34 5.69 -10.68
N GLN A 276 24.47 6.58 -10.20
CA GLN A 276 24.73 8.00 -10.01
C GLN A 276 24.14 8.46 -8.67
N LEU A 277 24.38 9.71 -8.28
CA LEU A 277 23.82 10.25 -7.03
C LEU A 277 22.36 10.68 -7.20
N GLU A 278 22.00 11.22 -8.37
CA GLU A 278 20.67 11.78 -8.68
C GLU A 278 20.08 11.17 -9.96
N GLY A 279 20.06 9.84 -10.05
CA GLY A 279 19.44 9.14 -11.18
C GLY A 279 17.91 9.06 -11.08
N PRO A 280 17.17 9.06 -12.21
CA PRO A 280 15.71 8.93 -12.22
C PRO A 280 15.19 7.56 -11.76
N TYR A 281 16.01 6.51 -11.80
CA TYR A 281 15.63 5.18 -11.35
C TYR A 281 16.15 4.90 -9.95
N ALA A 282 15.28 4.47 -9.04
CA ALA A 282 15.65 4.08 -7.68
C ALA A 282 15.57 2.55 -7.50
N PHE A 283 16.62 1.96 -6.94
CA PHE A 283 16.71 0.54 -6.61
C PHE A 283 17.65 0.31 -5.42
N GLY A 284 17.22 -0.45 -4.42
CA GLY A 284 18.06 -0.84 -3.27
C GLY A 284 18.59 0.33 -2.45
N GLY A 285 17.90 1.47 -2.46
CA GLY A 285 18.34 2.72 -1.84
C GLY A 285 19.37 3.54 -2.64
N GLY A 286 19.85 3.03 -3.79
CA GLY A 286 20.68 3.78 -4.73
C GLY A 286 19.87 4.33 -5.91
N THR A 287 20.47 5.28 -6.64
CA THR A 287 19.87 5.84 -7.87
C THR A 287 20.72 5.52 -9.10
N TYR A 288 20.05 5.41 -10.25
CA TYR A 288 20.61 4.96 -11.51
C TYR A 288 20.12 5.84 -12.66
N GLU A 289 21.02 6.11 -13.59
CA GLU A 289 20.74 6.96 -14.76
C GLU A 289 20.91 6.16 -16.06
N PRO A 290 19.99 6.30 -17.04
CA PRO A 290 20.17 5.75 -18.37
C PRO A 290 21.46 6.28 -19.00
N ALA A 291 22.31 5.39 -19.49
CA ALA A 291 23.53 5.75 -20.20
C ALA A 291 23.79 4.77 -21.33
N ALA A 292 24.23 5.28 -22.49
CA ALA A 292 24.60 4.42 -23.63
C ALA A 292 25.75 3.45 -23.31
N SER A 293 26.61 3.81 -22.35
CA SER A 293 27.68 2.96 -21.80
C SER A 293 27.31 2.30 -20.47
N GLY A 294 26.02 2.26 -20.12
CA GLY A 294 25.51 1.63 -18.90
C GLY A 294 25.87 0.15 -18.88
N GLN A 295 26.45 -0.32 -17.78
CA GLN A 295 26.95 -1.70 -17.64
C GLN A 295 25.96 -2.62 -16.93
N ILE A 296 24.84 -2.06 -16.48
CA ILE A 296 23.79 -2.73 -15.72
C ILE A 296 22.50 -2.51 -16.49
N LEU A 297 21.61 -3.49 -16.51
CA LEU A 297 20.28 -3.31 -17.07
C LEU A 297 19.28 -3.07 -15.93
N PHE A 298 18.52 -1.99 -16.05
CA PHE A 298 17.36 -1.73 -15.21
C PHE A 298 16.10 -2.06 -16.00
N VAL A 299 15.26 -2.91 -15.42
CA VAL A 299 13.94 -3.26 -15.98
C VAL A 299 12.88 -3.01 -14.92
N GLU A 300 11.81 -2.34 -15.32
CA GLU A 300 10.68 -2.08 -14.44
C GLU A 300 9.36 -2.38 -15.13
N ALA A 301 8.49 -3.09 -14.40
CA ALA A 301 7.08 -3.25 -14.74
C ALA A 301 6.23 -2.80 -13.54
N MET A 302 5.07 -2.23 -13.83
CA MET A 302 4.12 -1.81 -12.79
C MET A 302 2.73 -2.30 -13.17
N THR A 303 2.10 -3.11 -12.34
CA THR A 303 0.72 -3.56 -12.58
C THR A 303 -0.25 -2.38 -12.50
N ASP A 304 -1.42 -2.50 -13.11
CA ASP A 304 -2.53 -1.61 -12.84
C ASP A 304 -3.37 -2.06 -11.64
N PHE A 305 -4.24 -1.17 -11.18
CA PHE A 305 -5.28 -1.53 -10.23
C PHE A 305 -6.21 -2.57 -10.86
N ASP A 306 -6.62 -3.56 -10.08
CA ASP A 306 -7.54 -4.64 -10.50
C ASP A 306 -7.02 -5.58 -11.61
N ASP A 307 -5.75 -5.48 -12.06
CA ASP A 307 -5.18 -6.33 -13.13
C ASP A 307 -5.23 -7.84 -12.78
N ALA A 308 -5.05 -8.19 -11.50
CA ALA A 308 -4.94 -9.58 -11.04
C ALA A 308 -5.33 -9.75 -9.56
N ALA A 309 -6.56 -9.36 -9.22
CA ALA A 309 -7.01 -9.35 -7.83
C ALA A 309 -7.33 -10.74 -7.26
N GLY A 310 -7.06 -10.93 -5.96
CA GLY A 310 -7.49 -12.10 -5.20
C GLY A 310 -6.66 -13.36 -5.46
N VAL A 311 -5.48 -13.21 -6.09
CA VAL A 311 -4.56 -14.32 -6.40
C VAL A 311 -3.21 -14.07 -5.73
N VAL A 312 -2.58 -15.13 -5.24
CA VAL A 312 -1.21 -15.06 -4.71
C VAL A 312 -0.23 -15.35 -5.83
N CYS A 313 0.62 -14.37 -6.14
CA CYS A 313 1.75 -14.55 -7.03
C CYS A 313 2.87 -15.29 -6.28
N THR A 314 3.36 -16.37 -6.90
CA THR A 314 4.44 -17.21 -6.34
C THR A 314 5.72 -17.18 -7.17
N GLU A 315 5.65 -16.78 -8.44
CA GLU A 315 6.82 -16.69 -9.32
C GLU A 315 6.67 -15.47 -10.24
N ILE A 316 7.78 -14.75 -10.39
CA ILE A 316 7.93 -13.63 -11.32
C ILE A 316 9.10 -13.94 -12.27
N ALA A 317 8.93 -13.69 -13.56
CA ALA A 317 10.00 -13.86 -14.54
C ALA A 317 9.95 -12.79 -15.63
N LEU A 318 11.11 -12.47 -16.20
CA LEU A 318 11.21 -11.62 -17.39
C LEU A 318 11.11 -12.49 -18.64
N ILE A 319 10.22 -12.12 -19.56
CA ILE A 319 10.03 -12.80 -20.84
C ILE A 319 10.62 -11.92 -21.95
N VAL A 320 11.50 -12.53 -22.74
CA VAL A 320 12.22 -11.90 -23.84
C VAL A 320 11.83 -12.55 -25.17
N GLY A 321 11.69 -11.73 -26.22
CA GLY A 321 11.43 -12.25 -27.58
C GLY A 321 10.02 -12.77 -27.80
N ALA A 322 9.09 -12.46 -26.90
CA ALA A 322 7.69 -12.86 -27.02
C ALA A 322 6.96 -12.06 -28.12
N THR A 323 5.99 -12.69 -28.75
CA THR A 323 5.12 -12.08 -29.76
C THR A 323 3.67 -12.01 -29.25
N MET A 324 2.96 -10.94 -29.58
CA MET A 324 1.55 -10.83 -29.18
C MET A 324 0.69 -11.74 -30.06
N ALA A 325 -0.29 -12.41 -29.44
CA ALA A 325 -1.25 -13.24 -30.16
C ALA A 325 -2.06 -12.42 -31.20
N PRO A 326 -2.48 -13.03 -32.32
CA PRO A 326 -3.33 -12.37 -33.30
C PRO A 326 -4.60 -11.79 -32.67
N GLY A 327 -4.92 -10.53 -32.98
CA GLY A 327 -6.12 -9.83 -32.48
C GLY A 327 -5.94 -9.05 -31.19
N VAL A 328 -4.78 -9.13 -30.53
CA VAL A 328 -4.44 -8.24 -29.40
C VAL A 328 -4.16 -6.83 -29.92
N LYS A 329 -4.86 -5.83 -29.37
CA LYS A 329 -4.63 -4.42 -29.75
C LYS A 329 -3.23 -3.97 -29.34
N PRO A 330 -2.49 -3.29 -30.23
CA PRO A 330 -1.22 -2.66 -29.87
C PRO A 330 -1.39 -1.69 -28.69
N GLY A 331 -0.39 -1.63 -27.81
CA GLY A 331 -0.37 -0.72 -26.66
C GLY A 331 -1.06 -1.25 -25.40
N ARG A 332 -1.70 -2.42 -25.44
CA ARG A 332 -2.23 -3.05 -24.23
C ARG A 332 -1.08 -3.44 -23.29
N LEU A 333 -1.10 -2.92 -22.06
CA LEU A 333 -0.03 -3.12 -21.08
C LEU A 333 -0.15 -4.43 -20.31
N TRP A 334 -1.37 -4.90 -20.06
CA TRP A 334 -1.66 -6.17 -19.39
C TRP A 334 -2.27 -7.18 -20.35
N LEU A 335 -1.63 -8.34 -20.47
CA LEU A 335 -2.04 -9.45 -21.32
C LEU A 335 -2.41 -10.67 -20.48
N GLY A 336 -3.48 -11.35 -20.88
CA GLY A 336 -3.87 -12.63 -20.32
C GLY A 336 -2.92 -13.77 -20.76
N PRO A 337 -3.11 -14.99 -20.20
CA PRO A 337 -2.23 -16.13 -20.43
C PRO A 337 -2.07 -16.51 -21.92
N ASP A 338 -3.14 -16.43 -22.70
CA ASP A 338 -3.15 -16.85 -24.12
C ASP A 338 -2.87 -15.69 -25.10
N GLN A 339 -2.52 -14.50 -24.58
CA GLN A 339 -2.35 -13.29 -25.38
C GLN A 339 -0.89 -12.97 -25.70
N LEU A 340 0.05 -13.68 -25.07
CA LEU A 340 1.46 -13.60 -25.34
C LEU A 340 1.95 -14.99 -25.77
N LEU A 341 2.47 -15.09 -26.99
CA LEU A 341 2.98 -16.30 -27.59
C LEU A 341 4.51 -16.27 -27.62
N ASP A 342 5.10 -17.46 -27.50
CA ASP A 342 6.55 -17.64 -27.48
C ASP A 342 7.26 -16.82 -26.38
N GLY A 343 8.59 -16.84 -26.43
CA GLY A 343 9.43 -16.05 -25.55
C GLY A 343 10.09 -16.86 -24.44
N GLU A 344 11.35 -16.52 -24.19
CA GLU A 344 12.19 -17.20 -23.22
C GLU A 344 12.10 -16.50 -21.86
N ALA A 345 11.96 -17.30 -20.81
CA ALA A 345 11.91 -16.81 -19.44
C ALA A 345 13.31 -16.74 -18.83
N ILE A 346 13.69 -15.56 -18.35
CA ILE A 346 14.95 -15.31 -17.64
C ILE A 346 14.65 -14.65 -16.29
N ALA A 347 15.65 -14.64 -15.40
CA ALA A 347 15.58 -13.99 -14.10
C ALA A 347 14.36 -14.43 -13.29
N VAL A 348 14.10 -15.74 -13.26
CA VAL A 348 12.98 -16.33 -12.52
C VAL A 348 13.22 -16.15 -11.02
N LYS A 349 12.27 -15.53 -10.32
CA LYS A 349 12.33 -15.28 -8.88
C LYS A 349 11.09 -15.83 -8.17
N PRO A 350 11.26 -16.66 -7.12
CA PRO A 350 10.16 -17.04 -6.26
C PRO A 350 9.73 -15.85 -5.41
N VAL A 351 8.43 -15.67 -5.26
CA VAL A 351 7.82 -14.62 -4.42
C VAL A 351 6.65 -15.22 -3.64
N SER A 352 6.08 -14.46 -2.71
CA SER A 352 4.82 -14.84 -2.05
C SER A 352 4.04 -13.58 -1.79
N THR A 353 3.41 -13.07 -2.86
CA THR A 353 2.84 -11.72 -2.88
C THR A 353 1.34 -11.82 -3.21
N PRO A 354 0.43 -11.48 -2.27
CA PRO A 354 -1.00 -11.43 -2.57
C PRO A 354 -1.29 -10.20 -3.43
N LEU A 355 -1.80 -10.42 -4.64
CA LEU A 355 -2.19 -9.36 -5.55
C LEU A 355 -3.60 -8.86 -5.20
N ARG A 356 -3.73 -7.54 -5.05
CA ARG A 356 -4.93 -6.88 -4.53
C ARG A 356 -5.47 -5.86 -5.51
N ARG A 357 -6.77 -5.56 -5.40
CA ARG A 357 -7.46 -4.62 -6.30
C ARG A 357 -6.86 -3.22 -6.19
N THR A 358 -6.57 -2.81 -4.96
CA THR A 358 -6.10 -1.46 -4.63
C THR A 358 -4.59 -1.26 -4.70
N VAL A 359 -3.81 -2.32 -4.96
CA VAL A 359 -2.34 -2.28 -4.92
C VAL A 359 -1.75 -2.46 -6.30
N ARG A 360 -0.85 -1.54 -6.67
CA ARG A 360 0.04 -1.69 -7.83
C ARG A 360 1.36 -2.28 -7.37
N GLU A 361 1.72 -3.42 -7.94
CA GLU A 361 3.05 -4.00 -7.75
C GLU A 361 4.02 -3.31 -8.68
N GLN A 362 5.03 -2.65 -8.12
CA GLN A 362 6.14 -2.07 -8.86
C GLN A 362 7.31 -3.05 -8.80
N ILE A 363 7.46 -3.82 -9.86
CA ILE A 363 8.47 -4.89 -9.95
C ILE A 363 9.69 -4.33 -10.69
N LYS A 364 10.85 -4.36 -10.02
CA LYS A 364 12.12 -3.87 -10.54
C LYS A 364 13.15 -4.99 -10.56
N PHE A 365 13.86 -5.09 -11.68
CA PHE A 365 15.02 -5.95 -11.81
C PHE A 365 16.24 -5.09 -12.10
N LEU A 366 17.30 -5.33 -11.32
CA LEU A 366 18.64 -4.84 -11.62
C LEU A 366 19.48 -6.03 -12.08
N MET A 367 19.81 -6.06 -13.36
CA MET A 367 20.49 -7.19 -13.99
C MET A 367 21.95 -6.88 -14.27
N ARG A 368 22.82 -7.80 -13.83
CA ARG A 368 24.28 -7.79 -14.02
C ARG A 368 24.72 -8.93 -14.94
N TYR A 369 25.97 -8.87 -15.43
CA TYR A 369 26.49 -9.72 -16.52
C TYR A 369 27.92 -10.18 -16.30
#